data_AF-A0A6A7L343-F1
#
_entry.id   AF-A0A6A7L343-F1
#
_cell.length_a   1.000
_cell.length_b   1.000
_cell.length_c   1.000
_cell.angle_alpha   90.00
_cell.angle_beta   90.00
_cell.angle_gamma   90.00
#
_symmetry.space_group_name_H-M   'P 1'
#
loop_
_entity.id
_entity.type
_entity.pdbx_description
1 polymer ?
#
loop_
_entity_poly.entity_id
_entity_poly.type
_entity_poly.pdbx_seq_one_letter_code
_entity_poly.pdbx_strand_id
1 'polypeptide(L)'
;MGSPSAAYEPRRAADSVLYQVVRDHYETFAAQAASWRDGEGLPAFIEEEFRGFLRCGWLAGGFARFRCGGCGLDRLVPFSCKGRAICPSCVGRRMAERAAHLVNQVFPAVPVRQWVLTLPHRLRYLLAWDHALCRAVVGVFMRAVLGFLRQRARAQGIGNGRSGAVAIVQRFGAALNLNVHTHALVVDGVFAEAAAGNLVFHPAVPPADDEMEALLVTIARRIERLLARRGLSGTQAELGAADPWVEDAPVLAGFAAASVEGVRRWGRERALKYAGVVAGQSRSLFR
;
A
#
# COMPACT_ATOMS: atom_id res chain seq x y z
N MET A 1 9.66 14.60 22.74
CA MET A 1 8.49 13.71 22.59
C MET A 1 7.68 13.86 23.87
N GLY A 2 6.40 14.25 23.79
CA GLY A 2 5.58 14.42 24.99
C GLY A 2 5.38 13.07 25.70
N SER A 3 5.46 13.07 27.03
CA SER A 3 5.13 11.89 27.84
C SER A 3 3.75 11.37 27.46
N PRO A 4 3.56 10.04 27.30
CA PRO A 4 2.25 9.49 26.99
C PRO A 4 1.27 9.88 28.11
N SER A 5 0.14 10.48 27.72
CA SER A 5 -0.93 10.83 28.67
C SER A 5 -1.43 9.57 29.37
N ALA A 6 -1.47 9.59 30.71
CA ALA A 6 -2.08 8.53 31.52
C ALA A 6 -3.63 8.56 31.48
N ALA A 7 -4.21 9.63 30.94
CA ALA A 7 -5.65 9.80 30.77
C ALA A 7 -6.06 9.49 29.31
N TYR A 8 -6.94 8.51 29.13
CA TYR A 8 -7.59 8.27 27.85
C TYR A 8 -8.68 9.34 27.65
N GLU A 9 -8.50 10.18 26.63
CA GLU A 9 -9.53 11.11 26.19
C GLU A 9 -10.15 10.58 24.88
N PRO A 10 -11.47 10.33 24.84
CA PRO A 10 -12.14 9.94 23.61
C PRO A 10 -11.94 11.01 22.53
N ARG A 11 -11.58 10.57 21.32
CA ARG A 11 -11.49 11.47 20.16
C ARG A 11 -12.87 12.12 19.90
N ARG A 12 -12.87 13.43 19.69
CA ARG A 12 -14.04 14.15 19.15
C ARG A 12 -14.05 14.10 17.62
N ALA A 13 -14.63 13.04 17.05
CA ALA A 13 -14.61 12.81 15.60
C ALA A 13 -15.31 13.94 14.82
N ALA A 14 -16.42 14.47 15.35
CA ALA A 14 -17.23 15.53 14.76
C ALA A 14 -16.47 16.86 14.56
N ASP A 15 -15.42 17.09 15.33
CA ASP A 15 -14.65 18.35 15.28
C ASP A 15 -13.60 18.31 14.16
N SER A 16 -13.37 17.15 13.53
CA SER A 16 -12.42 17.05 12.43
C SER A 16 -13.02 17.51 11.10
N VAL A 17 -12.27 18.32 10.35
CA VAL A 17 -12.67 18.83 9.01
C VAL A 17 -13.11 17.70 8.08
N LEU A 18 -12.35 16.60 8.03
CA LEU A 18 -12.69 15.46 7.18
C LEU A 18 -14.05 14.84 7.56
N TYR A 19 -14.36 14.73 8.85
CA TYR A 19 -15.65 14.22 9.28
C TYR A 19 -16.80 15.13 8.83
N GLN A 20 -16.65 16.44 8.99
CA GLN A 20 -17.66 17.42 8.59
C GLN A 20 -17.89 17.37 7.08
N VAL A 21 -16.83 17.38 6.27
CA VAL A 21 -16.92 17.25 4.81
C VAL A 21 -17.66 15.97 4.41
N VAL A 22 -17.31 14.83 5.01
CA VAL A 22 -17.99 13.58 4.67
C VAL A 22 -19.45 13.59 5.12
N ARG A 23 -19.74 14.06 6.34
CA ARG A 23 -21.11 14.15 6.87
C ARG A 23 -21.99 15.01 5.96
N ASP A 24 -21.47 16.15 5.53
CA ASP A 24 -22.25 17.18 4.83
C ASP A 24 -22.42 16.86 3.33
N HIS A 25 -21.52 16.06 2.74
CA HIS A 25 -21.51 15.83 1.29
C HIS A 25 -21.68 14.37 0.85
N TYR A 26 -21.59 13.38 1.75
CA TYR A 26 -21.63 11.97 1.34
C TYR A 26 -22.93 11.56 0.63
N GLU A 27 -24.09 11.92 1.18
CA GLU A 27 -25.37 11.53 0.57
C GLU A 27 -25.58 12.21 -0.80
N THR A 28 -25.12 13.47 -0.96
CA THR A 28 -25.10 14.15 -2.27
C THR A 28 -24.18 13.45 -3.26
N PHE A 29 -22.98 13.06 -2.82
CA PHE A 29 -22.02 12.31 -3.65
C PHE A 29 -22.59 10.94 -4.07
N ALA A 30 -23.22 10.21 -3.16
CA ALA A 30 -23.83 8.92 -3.44
C ALA A 30 -24.99 9.04 -4.45
N ALA A 31 -25.87 10.03 -4.27
CA ALA A 31 -26.97 10.30 -5.21
C ALA A 31 -26.46 10.71 -6.60
N GLN A 32 -25.41 11.55 -6.67
CA GLN A 32 -24.77 11.91 -7.93
C GLN A 32 -24.15 10.68 -8.61
N ALA A 33 -23.45 9.82 -7.88
CA ALA A 33 -22.89 8.59 -8.41
C ALA A 33 -23.97 7.67 -9.00
N ALA A 34 -25.12 7.55 -8.33
CA ALA A 34 -26.26 6.79 -8.83
C ALA A 34 -26.89 7.39 -10.10
N SER A 35 -26.98 8.73 -10.18
CA SER A 35 -27.53 9.43 -11.36
C SER A 35 -26.70 9.23 -12.63
N TRP A 36 -25.43 8.82 -12.50
CA TRP A 36 -24.53 8.68 -13.62
C TRP A 36 -24.71 7.37 -14.40
N ARG A 37 -25.43 6.37 -13.83
CA ARG A 37 -25.70 5.07 -14.49
C ARG A 37 -26.98 4.42 -14.00
N ASP A 38 -28.12 4.87 -14.51
CA ASP A 38 -29.44 4.21 -14.40
C ASP A 38 -29.82 3.72 -12.98
N GLY A 39 -29.25 4.33 -11.93
CA GLY A 39 -29.55 4.01 -10.52
C GLY A 39 -28.61 3.02 -9.80
N GLU A 40 -27.52 2.51 -10.40
CA GLU A 40 -26.68 1.48 -9.76
C GLU A 40 -25.92 1.95 -8.50
N GLY A 41 -25.61 3.26 -8.37
CA GLY A 41 -24.98 3.81 -7.17
C GLY A 41 -23.49 3.48 -7.00
N LEU A 42 -23.00 3.60 -5.76
CA LEU A 42 -21.63 3.24 -5.41
C LEU A 42 -21.55 1.74 -5.06
N PRO A 43 -20.41 1.07 -5.31
CA PRO A 43 -20.18 -0.27 -4.78
C PRO A 43 -20.39 -0.33 -3.26
N ALA A 44 -21.05 -1.38 -2.76
CA ALA A 44 -21.41 -1.52 -1.34
C ALA A 44 -20.22 -1.34 -0.38
N PHE A 45 -19.04 -1.86 -0.72
CA PHE A 45 -17.84 -1.71 0.12
C PHE A 45 -17.39 -0.24 0.27
N ILE A 46 -17.67 0.62 -0.72
CA ILE A 46 -17.38 2.06 -0.64
C ILE A 46 -18.37 2.72 0.32
N GLU A 47 -19.66 2.39 0.18
CA GLU A 47 -20.68 2.91 1.08
C GLU A 47 -20.44 2.51 2.54
N GLU A 48 -20.07 1.25 2.77
CA GLU A 48 -19.70 0.73 4.08
C GLU A 48 -18.52 1.47 4.70
N GLU A 49 -17.50 1.85 3.91
CA GLU A 49 -16.36 2.64 4.40
C GLU A 49 -16.79 4.06 4.81
N PHE A 50 -17.62 4.74 4.01
CA PHE A 50 -18.14 6.07 4.35
C PHE A 50 -19.05 6.04 5.58
N ARG A 51 -20.05 5.15 5.59
CA ARG A 51 -20.97 4.99 6.72
C ARG A 51 -20.25 4.50 7.98
N GLY A 52 -19.27 3.61 7.83
CA GLY A 52 -18.40 3.17 8.91
C GLY A 52 -17.58 4.31 9.50
N PHE A 53 -16.99 5.16 8.66
CA PHE A 53 -16.26 6.35 9.10
C PHE A 53 -17.15 7.32 9.89
N LEU A 54 -18.37 7.59 9.43
CA LEU A 54 -19.33 8.47 10.12
C LEU A 54 -19.77 7.94 11.49
N ARG A 55 -19.75 6.62 11.71
CA ARG A 55 -20.03 6.01 13.03
C ARG A 55 -18.78 5.86 13.91
N CYS A 56 -17.59 6.02 13.36
CA CYS A 56 -16.34 5.70 14.04
C CYS A 56 -16.09 6.63 15.23
N GLY A 57 -15.96 6.05 16.42
CA GLY A 57 -15.67 6.82 17.63
C GLY A 57 -16.90 7.53 18.21
N TRP A 58 -18.11 7.18 17.77
CA TRP A 58 -19.35 7.76 18.29
C TRP A 58 -20.01 6.81 19.30
N LEU A 59 -20.30 7.30 20.51
CA LEU A 59 -20.87 6.46 21.58
C LEU A 59 -22.23 5.87 21.21
N ALA A 60 -23.07 6.61 20.48
CA ALA A 60 -24.35 6.11 20.00
C ALA A 60 -24.22 5.03 18.91
N GLY A 61 -23.02 4.86 18.32
CA GLY A 61 -22.67 3.72 17.47
C GLY A 61 -22.24 2.47 18.25
N GLY A 62 -22.25 2.51 19.58
CA GLY A 62 -21.83 1.43 20.48
C GLY A 62 -20.47 1.68 21.13
N PHE A 63 -20.29 1.09 22.32
CA PHE A 63 -19.08 1.24 23.13
C PHE A 63 -18.84 0.02 24.02
N ALA A 64 -17.58 -0.14 24.44
CA ALA A 64 -17.21 -0.99 25.56
C ALA A 64 -17.12 -0.15 26.84
N ARG A 65 -17.66 -0.65 27.95
CA ARG A 65 -17.52 -0.04 29.28
C ARG A 65 -16.48 -0.82 30.08
N PHE A 66 -15.41 -0.14 30.48
CA PHE A 66 -14.39 -0.67 31.37
C PHE A 66 -14.58 -0.05 32.75
N ARG A 67 -14.89 -0.88 33.75
CA ARG A 67 -15.04 -0.43 35.13
C ARG A 67 -13.85 -0.88 35.97
N CYS A 68 -13.25 0.05 36.70
CA CYS A 68 -12.21 -0.29 37.68
C CYS A 68 -12.85 -0.94 38.91
N GLY A 69 -12.43 -2.15 39.26
CA GLY A 69 -12.92 -2.84 40.46
C GLY A 69 -12.54 -2.17 41.78
N GLY A 70 -11.45 -1.37 41.81
CA GLY A 70 -10.99 -0.68 43.02
C GLY A 70 -11.64 0.68 43.26
N CYS A 71 -11.55 1.59 42.29
CA CYS A 71 -12.08 2.95 42.43
C CYS A 71 -13.47 3.18 41.82
N GLY A 72 -14.05 2.16 41.19
CA GLY A 72 -15.38 2.22 40.58
C GLY A 72 -15.50 3.06 39.31
N LEU A 73 -14.42 3.74 38.88
CA LEU A 73 -14.40 4.60 37.69
C LEU A 73 -14.76 3.81 36.42
N ASP A 74 -15.67 4.38 35.65
CA ASP A 74 -16.05 3.88 34.33
C ASP A 74 -15.32 4.63 33.22
N ARG A 75 -14.80 3.88 32.25
CA ARG A 75 -14.31 4.40 30.98
C ARG A 75 -15.13 3.81 29.84
N LEU A 76 -15.79 4.69 29.09
CA LEU A 76 -16.50 4.30 27.87
C LEU A 76 -15.56 4.45 26.68
N VAL A 77 -15.39 3.38 25.93
CA VAL A 77 -14.53 3.35 24.74
C VAL A 77 -15.43 3.09 23.53
N PRO A 78 -15.69 4.07 22.66
CA PRO A 78 -16.53 3.89 21.49
C PRO A 78 -15.89 2.92 20.51
N PHE A 79 -16.72 2.20 19.75
CA PHE A 79 -16.23 1.32 18.71
C PHE A 79 -15.58 2.11 17.56
N SER A 80 -14.54 1.50 16.97
CA SER A 80 -13.86 2.04 15.81
C SER A 80 -14.35 1.34 14.55
N CYS A 81 -14.35 2.04 13.41
CA CYS A 81 -14.76 1.43 12.14
C CYS A 81 -13.79 0.35 11.67
N LYS A 82 -12.57 0.31 12.22
CA LYS A 82 -11.51 -0.64 11.82
C LYS A 82 -11.14 -0.57 10.33
N GLY A 83 -11.67 0.41 9.60
CA GLY A 83 -11.45 0.63 8.17
C GLY A 83 -10.01 1.02 7.85
N ARG A 84 -9.71 1.02 6.55
CA ARG A 84 -8.35 1.29 6.03
C ARG A 84 -8.32 2.36 4.93
N ALA A 85 -9.47 2.91 4.56
CA ALA A 85 -9.55 3.92 3.51
C ALA A 85 -9.64 5.33 4.11
N ILE A 86 -10.81 5.73 4.62
CA ILE A 86 -11.11 7.15 4.87
C ILE A 86 -10.74 7.57 6.29
N CYS A 87 -10.85 6.67 7.28
CA CYS A 87 -10.67 7.02 8.70
C CYS A 87 -9.19 7.14 9.09
N PRO A 88 -8.64 8.36 9.31
CA PRO A 88 -7.20 8.52 9.54
C PRO A 88 -6.75 7.93 10.88
N SER A 89 -7.61 7.95 11.90
CA SER A 89 -7.29 7.35 13.20
C SER A 89 -7.20 5.82 13.14
N CYS A 90 -8.12 5.16 12.43
CA CYS A 90 -8.06 3.71 12.29
C CYS A 90 -6.87 3.28 11.43
N VAL A 91 -6.63 4.00 10.32
CA VAL A 91 -5.47 3.79 9.46
C VAL A 91 -4.18 3.98 10.25
N GLY A 92 -4.03 5.13 10.93
CA GLY A 92 -2.84 5.47 11.72
C GLY A 92 -2.57 4.47 12.84
N ARG A 93 -3.59 4.06 13.59
CA ARG A 93 -3.45 3.01 14.62
C ARG A 93 -2.95 1.70 14.02
N ARG A 94 -3.54 1.25 12.91
CA ARG A 94 -3.11 0.02 12.23
C ARG A 94 -1.71 0.14 11.65
N MET A 95 -1.33 1.30 11.12
CA MET A 95 0.03 1.56 10.66
C MET A 95 1.04 1.41 11.81
N ALA A 96 0.75 2.03 12.97
CA ALA A 96 1.59 1.93 14.16
C ALA A 96 1.69 0.48 14.67
N GLU A 97 0.56 -0.23 14.79
CA GLU A 97 0.52 -1.64 15.20
C GLU A 97 1.32 -2.53 14.24
N ARG A 98 1.20 -2.31 12.93
CA ARG A 98 1.97 -3.08 11.93
C ARG A 98 3.45 -2.75 11.97
N ALA A 99 3.82 -1.47 12.13
CA ALA A 99 5.22 -1.08 12.28
C ALA A 99 5.85 -1.74 13.52
N ALA A 100 5.17 -1.69 14.67
CA ALA A 100 5.62 -2.34 15.90
C ALA A 100 5.78 -3.86 15.70
N HIS A 101 4.82 -4.52 15.04
CA HIS A 101 4.96 -5.95 14.73
C HIS A 101 6.14 -6.24 13.81
N LEU A 102 6.36 -5.44 12.76
CA LEU A 102 7.48 -5.64 11.84
C LEU A 102 8.83 -5.49 12.54
N VAL A 103 8.97 -4.48 13.40
CA VAL A 103 10.21 -4.22 14.16
C VAL A 103 10.44 -5.26 15.25
N ASN A 104 9.40 -5.62 16.00
CA ASN A 104 9.56 -6.44 17.20
C ASN A 104 9.51 -7.94 16.94
N GLN A 105 8.92 -8.38 15.82
CA GLN A 105 8.56 -9.79 15.60
C GLN A 105 8.93 -10.34 14.22
N VAL A 106 9.29 -9.49 13.24
CA VAL A 106 9.53 -9.95 11.85
C VAL A 106 10.97 -9.72 11.42
N PHE A 107 11.47 -8.49 11.52
CA PHE A 107 12.84 -8.19 11.12
C PHE A 107 13.81 -8.42 12.27
N PRO A 108 14.92 -9.16 12.05
CA PRO A 108 16.00 -9.20 13.01
C PRO A 108 16.73 -7.85 13.07
N ALA A 109 17.56 -7.65 14.09
CA ALA A 109 18.39 -6.45 14.27
C ALA A 109 19.55 -6.38 13.25
N VAL A 110 19.20 -6.25 11.97
CA VAL A 110 20.11 -6.14 10.82
C VAL A 110 19.66 -4.98 9.92
N PRO A 111 20.55 -4.43 9.08
CA PRO A 111 20.18 -3.42 8.09
C PRO A 111 19.00 -3.84 7.20
N VAL A 112 18.04 -2.94 7.02
CA VAL A 112 16.90 -3.09 6.12
C VAL A 112 16.91 -1.92 5.13
N ARG A 113 16.70 -2.22 3.86
CA ARG A 113 16.62 -1.25 2.76
C ARG A 113 15.22 -1.22 2.18
N GLN A 114 14.73 -0.01 1.91
CA GLN A 114 13.48 0.17 1.19
C GLN A 114 13.72 0.11 -0.31
N TRP A 115 12.94 -0.71 -0.99
CA TRP A 115 12.89 -0.82 -2.44
C TRP A 115 11.49 -0.44 -2.93
N VAL A 116 11.39 0.49 -3.86
CA VAL A 116 10.10 0.93 -4.40
C VAL A 116 10.00 0.59 -5.87
N LEU A 117 8.96 -0.14 -6.27
CA LEU A 117 8.62 -0.39 -7.67
C LEU A 117 7.45 0.51 -8.08
N THR A 118 7.74 1.47 -8.94
CA THR A 118 6.74 2.30 -9.62
C THR A 118 6.52 1.77 -11.04
N LEU A 119 5.25 1.69 -11.46
CA LEU A 119 4.86 1.08 -12.72
C LEU A 119 4.36 2.14 -13.72
N PRO A 120 4.35 1.86 -15.04
CA PRO A 120 3.69 2.73 -16.01
C PRO A 120 2.19 2.88 -15.73
N HIS A 121 1.61 4.02 -16.11
CA HIS A 121 0.21 4.39 -15.84
C HIS A 121 -0.79 3.29 -16.22
N ARG A 122 -0.68 2.78 -17.45
CA ARG A 122 -1.53 1.69 -17.95
C ARG A 122 -1.47 0.44 -17.07
N LEU A 123 -0.28 0.07 -16.58
CA LEU A 123 -0.14 -1.09 -15.72
C LEU A 123 -0.76 -0.82 -14.33
N ARG A 124 -0.63 0.40 -13.79
CA ARG A 124 -1.30 0.77 -12.52
C ARG A 124 -2.82 0.58 -12.60
N TYR A 125 -3.42 0.94 -13.74
CA TYR A 125 -4.84 0.74 -14.01
C TYR A 125 -5.21 -0.76 -13.97
N LEU A 126 -4.50 -1.60 -14.72
CA LEU A 126 -4.75 -3.06 -14.72
C LEU A 126 -4.60 -3.70 -13.33
N LEU A 127 -3.55 -3.32 -12.58
CA LEU A 127 -3.30 -3.88 -11.24
C LEU A 127 -4.25 -3.34 -10.16
N ALA A 128 -5.00 -2.26 -10.44
CA ALA A 128 -5.98 -1.72 -9.52
C ALA A 128 -7.05 -2.75 -9.17
N TRP A 129 -7.39 -3.59 -10.14
CA TRP A 129 -8.48 -4.56 -10.03
C TRP A 129 -8.00 -6.01 -10.17
N ASP A 130 -7.05 -6.31 -11.07
CA ASP A 130 -6.51 -7.67 -11.19
C ASP A 130 -5.53 -7.97 -10.05
N HIS A 131 -6.07 -8.46 -8.94
CA HIS A 131 -5.32 -8.85 -7.75
C HIS A 131 -4.33 -10.00 -8.03
N ALA A 132 -4.67 -10.90 -8.95
CA ALA A 132 -3.80 -12.02 -9.31
C ALA A 132 -2.59 -11.54 -10.12
N LEU A 133 -2.78 -10.57 -11.03
CA LEU A 133 -1.71 -9.91 -11.75
C LEU A 133 -0.86 -9.04 -10.82
N CYS A 134 -1.50 -8.27 -9.93
CA CYS A 134 -0.81 -7.49 -8.89
C CYS A 134 0.14 -8.38 -8.08
N ARG A 135 -0.36 -9.50 -7.55
CA ARG A 135 0.46 -10.48 -6.82
C ARG A 135 1.58 -11.05 -7.68
N ALA A 136 1.31 -11.35 -8.96
CA ALA A 136 2.32 -11.89 -9.87
C ALA A 136 3.44 -10.88 -10.16
N VAL A 137 3.12 -9.60 -10.36
CA VAL A 137 4.07 -8.49 -10.53
C VAL A 137 4.92 -8.30 -9.28
N VAL A 138 4.31 -8.29 -8.09
CA VAL A 138 5.04 -8.25 -6.81
C VAL A 138 6.00 -9.45 -6.70
N GLY A 139 5.55 -10.65 -7.10
CA GLY A 139 6.39 -11.84 -7.11
C GLY A 139 7.58 -11.73 -8.06
N VAL A 140 7.41 -11.13 -9.24
CA VAL A 140 8.52 -10.85 -10.18
C VAL A 140 9.53 -9.90 -9.54
N PHE A 141 9.04 -8.81 -8.94
CA PHE A 141 9.87 -7.82 -8.27
C PHE A 141 10.69 -8.42 -7.12
N MET A 142 10.03 -9.15 -6.21
CA MET A 142 10.70 -9.78 -5.07
C MET A 142 11.73 -10.82 -5.50
N ARG A 143 11.41 -11.66 -6.49
CA ARG A 143 12.39 -12.64 -7.01
C ARG A 143 13.59 -11.99 -7.67
N ALA A 144 13.40 -10.84 -8.33
CA ALA A 144 14.50 -10.10 -8.94
C ALA A 144 15.41 -9.48 -7.86
N VAL A 145 14.86 -8.74 -6.90
CA VAL A 145 15.63 -8.09 -5.83
C VAL A 145 16.35 -9.12 -4.95
N LEU A 146 15.65 -10.16 -4.49
CA LEU A 146 16.27 -11.21 -3.67
C LEU A 146 17.31 -12.00 -4.48
N GLY A 147 17.08 -12.19 -5.79
CA GLY A 147 18.05 -12.82 -6.70
C GLY A 147 19.31 -12.00 -6.85
N PHE A 148 19.17 -10.68 -7.01
CA PHE A 148 20.27 -9.73 -7.09
C PHE A 148 21.14 -9.76 -5.82
N LEU A 149 20.53 -9.72 -4.63
CA LEU A 149 21.28 -9.82 -3.36
C LEU A 149 22.05 -11.14 -3.23
N ARG A 150 21.44 -12.26 -3.61
CA ARG A 150 22.12 -13.57 -3.62
C ARG A 150 23.27 -13.63 -4.60
N GLN A 151 23.13 -13.01 -5.77
CA GLN A 151 24.19 -12.96 -6.78
C GLN A 151 25.39 -12.15 -6.28
N ARG A 152 25.15 -10.99 -5.65
CA ARG A 152 26.20 -10.18 -5.03
C ARG A 152 26.93 -10.94 -3.92
N ALA A 153 26.18 -11.61 -3.05
CA ALA A 153 26.77 -12.42 -1.98
C ALA A 153 27.66 -13.54 -2.55
N ARG A 154 27.20 -14.24 -3.59
CA ARG A 154 28.01 -15.27 -4.26
C ARG A 154 29.29 -14.73 -4.88
N ALA A 155 29.25 -13.53 -5.47
CA ALA A 155 30.44 -12.87 -6.01
C ALA A 155 31.48 -12.53 -4.92
N GLN A 156 31.06 -12.43 -3.66
CA GLN A 156 31.91 -12.24 -2.48
C GLN A 156 32.27 -13.57 -1.79
N GLY A 157 32.05 -14.71 -2.44
CA GLY A 157 32.36 -16.03 -1.89
C GLY A 157 31.32 -16.58 -0.92
N ILE A 158 30.19 -15.90 -0.71
CA ILE A 158 29.13 -16.35 0.21
C ILE A 158 28.17 -17.26 -0.54
N GLY A 159 28.38 -18.57 -0.38
CA GLY A 159 27.51 -19.61 -0.92
C GLY A 159 26.16 -19.68 -0.19
N ASN A 160 25.12 -20.12 -0.90
CA ASN A 160 23.78 -20.44 -0.34
C ASN A 160 23.08 -19.34 0.49
N GLY A 161 23.52 -18.08 0.39
CA GLY A 161 22.92 -16.96 1.10
C GLY A 161 21.43 -16.79 0.78
N ARG A 162 20.62 -16.49 1.81
CA ARG A 162 19.18 -16.20 1.69
C ARG A 162 18.85 -14.85 2.30
N SER A 163 17.94 -14.11 1.67
CA SER A 163 17.44 -12.83 2.18
C SER A 163 15.93 -12.91 2.40
N GLY A 164 15.38 -11.91 3.08
CA GLY A 164 13.97 -11.82 3.42
C GLY A 164 13.40 -10.44 3.10
N ALA A 165 12.11 -10.37 2.81
CA ALA A 165 11.44 -9.12 2.49
C ALA A 165 9.97 -9.12 2.92
N VAL A 166 9.46 -7.94 3.23
CA VAL A 166 8.03 -7.66 3.37
C VAL A 166 7.63 -6.67 2.29
N ALA A 167 6.71 -7.06 1.41
CA ALA A 167 6.16 -6.20 0.37
C ALA A 167 4.79 -5.65 0.77
N ILE A 168 4.58 -4.36 0.52
CA ILE A 168 3.35 -3.60 0.75
C ILE A 168 2.93 -3.00 -0.58
N VAL A 169 1.77 -3.40 -1.08
CA VAL A 169 1.15 -2.78 -2.25
C VAL A 169 0.38 -1.56 -1.78
N GLN A 170 0.79 -0.39 -2.24
CA GLN A 170 0.07 0.86 -2.04
C GLN A 170 -0.71 1.19 -3.30
N ARG A 171 -1.98 1.54 -3.15
CA ARG A 171 -2.91 1.75 -4.28
C ARG A 171 -3.14 3.23 -4.60
N PHE A 172 -2.63 4.15 -3.79
CA PHE A 172 -2.88 5.58 -3.95
C PHE A 172 -1.60 6.41 -3.77
N GLY A 173 -1.52 7.52 -4.51
CA GLY A 173 -0.48 8.53 -4.38
C GLY A 173 -0.78 9.54 -3.27
N ALA A 174 0.12 10.49 -3.05
CA ALA A 174 -0.05 11.54 -2.04
C ALA A 174 -1.31 12.41 -2.27
N ALA A 175 -1.75 12.54 -3.53
CA ALA A 175 -2.98 13.24 -3.91
C ALA A 175 -4.23 12.34 -3.87
N LEU A 176 -4.15 11.15 -3.27
CA LEU A 176 -5.17 10.10 -3.27
C LEU A 176 -5.57 9.59 -4.67
N ASN A 177 -4.78 9.91 -5.69
CA ASN A 177 -4.96 9.39 -7.02
C ASN A 177 -4.56 7.91 -7.08
N LEU A 178 -5.28 7.09 -7.86
CA LEU A 178 -4.93 5.72 -8.17
C LEU A 178 -3.47 5.64 -8.65
N ASN A 179 -2.67 4.98 -7.84
CA ASN A 179 -1.26 4.80 -8.09
C ASN A 179 -0.83 3.48 -7.45
N VAL A 180 -0.99 2.38 -8.19
CA VAL A 180 -0.56 1.06 -7.71
C VAL A 180 0.97 0.97 -7.80
N HIS A 181 1.64 0.95 -6.65
CA HIS A 181 3.08 0.80 -6.52
C HIS A 181 3.40 -0.12 -5.34
N THR A 182 4.61 -0.69 -5.34
CA THR A 182 5.03 -1.63 -4.29
C THR A 182 6.19 -1.04 -3.51
N HIS A 183 6.02 -0.89 -2.21
CA HIS A 183 7.12 -0.71 -1.28
C HIS A 183 7.55 -2.08 -0.76
N ALA A 184 8.85 -2.35 -0.69
CA ALA A 184 9.38 -3.54 -0.08
C ALA A 184 10.47 -3.17 0.93
N LEU A 185 10.31 -3.67 2.15
CA LEU A 185 11.35 -3.65 3.17
C LEU A 185 12.14 -4.94 3.02
N VAL A 186 13.39 -4.84 2.58
CA VAL A 186 14.25 -5.98 2.25
C VAL A 186 15.43 -5.97 3.21
N VAL A 187 15.74 -7.11 3.82
CA VAL A 187 16.98 -7.26 4.58
C VAL A 187 18.16 -6.96 3.64
N ASP A 188 18.99 -5.98 4.01
CA ASP A 188 20.03 -5.41 3.15
C ASP A 188 21.30 -6.27 3.18
N GLY A 189 21.16 -7.50 2.71
CA GLY A 189 22.18 -8.55 2.79
C GLY A 189 21.57 -9.94 2.68
N VAL A 190 22.36 -10.94 3.07
CA VAL A 190 21.94 -12.35 3.11
C VAL A 190 22.38 -13.01 4.42
N PHE A 191 21.61 -14.01 4.86
CA PHE A 191 22.03 -14.97 5.86
C PHE A 191 22.61 -16.21 5.17
N ALA A 192 23.76 -16.68 5.62
CA ALA A 192 24.36 -17.94 5.20
C ALA A 192 24.77 -18.74 6.44
N GLU A 193 24.77 -20.07 6.33
CA GLU A 193 25.28 -20.94 7.39
C GLU A 193 26.81 -20.88 7.38
N ALA A 194 27.40 -20.62 8.55
CA ALA A 194 28.83 -20.78 8.75
C ALA A 194 29.18 -22.25 9.01
N ALA A 195 30.48 -22.58 8.96
CA ALA A 195 30.97 -23.96 9.16
C ALA A 195 30.54 -24.57 10.51
N ALA A 196 30.30 -23.74 11.54
CA ALA A 196 29.81 -24.17 12.84
C ALA A 196 28.28 -24.36 12.92
N GLY A 197 27.56 -24.27 11.79
CA GLY A 197 26.11 -24.47 11.71
C GLY A 197 25.25 -23.27 12.13
N ASN A 198 25.86 -22.18 12.59
CA ASN A 198 25.15 -20.95 12.92
C ASN A 198 24.88 -20.09 11.69
N LEU A 199 23.73 -19.41 11.67
CA LEU A 199 23.41 -18.43 10.63
C LEU A 199 24.15 -17.11 10.89
N VAL A 200 24.90 -16.66 9.89
CA VAL A 200 25.65 -15.40 9.91
C VAL A 200 25.05 -14.45 8.88
N PHE A 201 24.88 -13.19 9.29
CA PHE A 201 24.41 -12.13 8.41
C PHE A 201 25.60 -11.50 7.66
N HIS A 202 25.47 -11.40 6.35
CA HIS A 202 26.42 -10.74 5.47
C HIS A 202 25.76 -9.51 4.85
N PRO A 203 26.15 -8.29 5.28
CA PRO A 203 25.56 -7.06 4.78
C PRO A 203 25.88 -6.84 3.30
N ALA A 204 24.91 -6.34 2.56
CA ALA A 204 25.13 -5.91 1.18
C ALA A 204 25.81 -4.55 1.15
N VAL A 205 26.77 -4.38 0.24
CA VAL A 205 27.23 -3.05 -0.17
C VAL A 205 26.10 -2.37 -0.95
N PRO A 206 25.85 -1.07 -0.78
CA PRO A 206 24.89 -0.33 -1.59
C PRO A 206 25.10 -0.60 -3.09
N PRO A 207 24.02 -0.85 -3.87
CA PRO A 207 24.14 -1.07 -5.30
C PRO A 207 24.58 0.23 -5.99
N ALA A 208 25.43 0.10 -7.02
CA ALA A 208 25.75 1.20 -7.91
C ALA A 208 24.59 1.47 -8.90
N ASP A 209 24.60 2.64 -9.54
CA ASP A 209 23.50 3.06 -10.41
C ASP A 209 23.32 2.17 -11.65
N ASP A 210 24.43 1.68 -12.23
CA ASP A 210 24.44 0.74 -13.36
C ASP A 210 23.86 -0.63 -12.98
N GLU A 211 24.15 -1.10 -11.76
CA GLU A 211 23.55 -2.32 -11.22
C GLU A 211 22.04 -2.17 -11.00
N MET A 212 21.61 -0.99 -10.53
CA MET A 212 20.20 -0.65 -10.37
C MET A 212 19.48 -0.59 -11.71
N GLU A 213 20.11 -0.03 -12.75
CA GLU A 213 19.59 0.00 -14.11
C GLU A 213 19.47 -1.42 -14.70
N ALA A 214 20.50 -2.25 -14.57
CA ALA A 214 20.47 -3.63 -15.03
C ALA A 214 19.39 -4.46 -14.32
N LEU A 215 19.18 -4.23 -13.02
CA LEU A 215 18.11 -4.83 -12.24
C LEU A 215 16.73 -4.35 -12.72
N LEU A 216 16.57 -3.06 -12.99
CA LEU A 216 15.32 -2.49 -13.54
C LEU A 216 14.98 -3.10 -14.90
N VAL A 217 15.95 -3.18 -15.81
CA VAL A 217 15.78 -3.83 -17.13
C VAL A 217 15.36 -5.30 -16.96
N THR A 218 15.97 -6.00 -16.00
CA THR A 218 15.60 -7.39 -15.69
C THR A 218 14.16 -7.50 -15.18
N ILE A 219 13.72 -6.58 -14.30
CA ILE A 219 12.35 -6.54 -13.79
C ILE A 219 11.36 -6.24 -14.92
N ALA A 220 11.62 -5.20 -15.73
CA ALA A 220 10.78 -4.79 -16.85
C ALA A 220 10.56 -5.95 -17.83
N ARG A 221 11.64 -6.58 -18.32
CA ARG A 221 11.57 -7.73 -19.24
C ARG A 221 10.82 -8.92 -18.66
N ARG A 222 10.86 -9.12 -17.34
CA ARG A 222 10.14 -10.22 -16.67
C ARG A 222 8.65 -9.89 -16.52
N ILE A 223 8.30 -8.63 -16.27
CA ILE A 223 6.91 -8.16 -16.23
C ILE A 223 6.30 -8.23 -17.64
N GLU A 224 7.00 -7.77 -18.68
CA GLU A 224 6.53 -7.89 -20.07
C GLU A 224 6.26 -9.35 -20.46
N ARG A 225 7.20 -10.26 -20.14
CA ARG A 225 7.00 -11.71 -20.35
C ARG A 225 5.85 -12.29 -19.54
N LEU A 226 5.52 -11.72 -18.39
CA LEU A 226 4.35 -12.12 -17.58
C LEU A 226 3.07 -11.64 -18.25
N LEU A 227 3.03 -10.39 -18.72
CA LEU A 227 1.89 -9.81 -19.43
C LEU A 227 1.61 -10.56 -20.74
N ALA A 228 2.65 -10.88 -21.52
CA ALA A 228 2.53 -11.67 -22.75
C ALA A 228 1.90 -13.04 -22.50
N ARG A 229 2.36 -13.74 -21.45
CA ARG A 229 1.79 -15.03 -21.06
C ARG A 229 0.34 -14.97 -20.60
N ARG A 230 -0.17 -13.77 -20.29
CA ARG A 230 -1.57 -13.54 -19.90
C ARG A 230 -2.40 -12.91 -21.01
N GLY A 231 -1.87 -12.77 -22.23
CA GLY A 231 -2.58 -12.12 -23.34
C GLY A 231 -2.76 -10.60 -23.16
N LEU A 232 -1.99 -9.97 -22.26
CA LEU A 232 -2.07 -8.53 -21.97
C LEU A 232 -0.98 -7.72 -22.70
N SER A 233 -0.29 -8.34 -23.65
CA SER A 233 0.70 -7.69 -24.52
C SER A 233 0.00 -6.87 -25.61
N GLY A 234 0.41 -5.61 -25.78
CA GLY A 234 -0.10 -4.74 -26.83
C GLY A 234 0.34 -3.29 -26.61
N THR A 235 0.53 -2.56 -27.71
CA THR A 235 0.78 -1.11 -27.67
C THR A 235 -0.49 -0.35 -27.27
N GLN A 236 -0.33 0.93 -26.92
CA GLN A 236 -1.42 1.84 -26.53
C GLN A 236 -2.56 1.93 -27.57
N ALA A 237 -2.32 1.53 -28.82
CA ALA A 237 -3.24 1.63 -29.94
C ALA A 237 -3.99 0.32 -30.29
N GLU A 238 -3.49 -0.85 -29.88
CA GLU A 238 -4.06 -2.16 -30.30
C GLU A 238 -5.13 -2.70 -29.35
N LEU A 239 -5.33 -2.06 -28.18
CA LEU A 239 -6.30 -2.48 -27.18
C LEU A 239 -7.42 -1.44 -27.03
N GLY A 240 -8.06 -1.15 -28.16
CA GLY A 240 -9.50 -0.85 -28.19
C GLY A 240 -10.36 -2.11 -27.95
N ALA A 241 -9.74 -3.25 -27.61
CA ALA A 241 -10.41 -4.42 -27.08
C ALA A 241 -11.14 -4.03 -25.79
N ALA A 242 -12.39 -4.46 -25.66
CA ALA A 242 -13.27 -4.23 -24.52
C ALA A 242 -12.48 -4.32 -23.22
N ASP A 243 -12.40 -3.21 -22.49
CA ASP A 243 -11.84 -3.20 -21.16
C ASP A 243 -12.77 -4.04 -20.29
N PRO A 244 -12.38 -5.26 -19.86
CA PRO A 244 -13.29 -6.12 -19.11
C PRO A 244 -13.77 -5.45 -17.81
N TRP A 245 -13.01 -4.47 -17.32
CA TRP A 245 -13.39 -3.68 -16.16
C TRP A 245 -14.51 -2.68 -16.43
N VAL A 246 -14.59 -2.11 -17.64
CA VAL A 246 -15.71 -1.26 -18.01
C VAL A 246 -17.01 -2.07 -18.06
N GLU A 247 -16.95 -3.36 -18.39
CA GLU A 247 -18.13 -4.23 -18.37
C GLU A 247 -18.57 -4.56 -16.92
N ASP A 248 -17.63 -4.93 -16.04
CA ASP A 248 -17.93 -5.40 -14.67
C ASP A 248 -18.21 -4.27 -13.65
N ALA A 249 -17.52 -3.14 -13.76
CA ALA A 249 -17.61 -2.05 -12.78
C ALA A 249 -17.38 -0.67 -13.44
N PRO A 250 -18.30 -0.24 -14.31
CA PRO A 250 -18.10 0.90 -15.21
C PRO A 250 -17.94 2.25 -14.51
N VAL A 251 -18.46 2.41 -13.28
CA VAL A 251 -18.26 3.60 -12.45
C VAL A 251 -16.84 3.63 -11.88
N LEU A 252 -16.37 2.50 -11.33
CA LEU A 252 -15.05 2.38 -10.72
C LEU A 252 -13.94 2.47 -11.78
N ALA A 253 -14.14 1.84 -12.94
CA ALA A 253 -13.27 1.95 -14.12
C ALA A 253 -13.10 3.41 -14.56
N GLY A 254 -14.21 4.16 -14.63
CA GLY A 254 -14.19 5.59 -14.96
C GLY A 254 -13.39 6.44 -13.97
N PHE A 255 -13.57 6.21 -12.66
CA PHE A 255 -12.78 6.91 -11.64
C PHE A 255 -11.29 6.59 -11.72
N ALA A 256 -10.97 5.32 -11.93
CA ALA A 256 -9.59 4.85 -12.01
C ALA A 256 -8.86 5.36 -13.25
N ALA A 257 -9.51 5.34 -14.41
CA ALA A 257 -8.95 5.86 -15.66
C ALA A 257 -8.63 7.34 -15.52
N ALA A 258 -9.61 8.16 -15.08
CA ALA A 258 -9.42 9.58 -14.84
C ALA A 258 -8.26 9.83 -13.85
N SER A 259 -8.22 9.05 -12.76
CA SER A 259 -7.19 9.20 -11.75
C SER A 259 -5.78 8.84 -12.21
N VAL A 260 -5.63 7.89 -13.15
CA VAL A 260 -4.33 7.46 -13.70
C VAL A 260 -3.84 8.43 -14.77
N GLU A 261 -4.73 9.01 -15.55
CA GLU A 261 -4.40 9.99 -16.59
C GLU A 261 -4.02 11.37 -16.02
N GLY A 262 -4.12 11.55 -14.70
CA GLY A 262 -3.92 12.83 -14.05
C GLY A 262 -4.98 13.86 -14.44
N VAL A 263 -6.07 13.39 -15.07
CA VAL A 263 -7.22 14.20 -15.43
C VAL A 263 -8.15 14.14 -14.23
N ARG A 264 -8.25 15.23 -13.48
CA ARG A 264 -9.47 15.42 -12.71
C ARG A 264 -10.59 15.42 -13.75
N ARG A 265 -11.56 14.51 -13.64
CA ARG A 265 -12.75 14.53 -14.50
C ARG A 265 -13.42 15.92 -14.48
N TRP A 266 -13.09 16.73 -13.46
CA TRP A 266 -13.29 18.18 -13.37
C TRP A 266 -11.95 18.96 -13.28
N GLY A 267 -11.46 19.51 -14.40
CA GLY A 267 -10.37 20.50 -14.45
C GLY A 267 -9.21 20.12 -15.39
N ARG A 268 -9.02 20.93 -16.46
CA ARG A 268 -7.99 20.73 -17.49
C ARG A 268 -6.60 21.09 -16.98
N GLU A 269 -5.85 20.13 -16.42
CA GLU A 269 -4.39 20.27 -16.34
C GLU A 269 -3.76 18.88 -16.09
N ARG A 270 -2.87 18.46 -17.00
CA ARG A 270 -2.19 17.15 -16.97
C ARG A 270 -0.86 17.27 -16.21
N ALA A 271 -0.54 16.29 -15.36
CA ALA A 271 0.79 16.14 -14.77
C ALA A 271 1.43 14.80 -15.20
N LEU A 272 2.58 14.87 -15.88
CA LEU A 272 3.42 13.72 -16.26
C LEU A 272 4.50 13.48 -15.19
N LYS A 273 4.66 12.25 -14.67
CA LYS A 273 5.92 11.80 -14.01
C LYS A 273 6.22 10.30 -14.20
N TYR A 274 7.52 10.06 -14.41
CA TYR A 274 8.24 8.84 -14.83
C TYR A 274 8.06 7.59 -13.94
N ALA A 275 8.37 6.43 -14.52
CA ALA A 275 8.62 5.18 -13.79
C ALA A 275 10.07 5.13 -13.29
N GLY A 276 10.29 4.57 -12.09
CA GLY A 276 11.62 4.41 -11.50
C GLY A 276 11.60 3.44 -10.32
N VAL A 277 12.75 2.81 -10.06
CA VAL A 277 13.01 2.03 -8.84
C VAL A 277 14.02 2.80 -8.01
N VAL A 278 13.65 3.14 -6.77
CA VAL A 278 14.52 3.84 -5.83
C VAL A 278 14.84 2.91 -4.67
N ALA A 279 16.13 2.82 -4.33
CA ALA A 279 16.65 2.03 -3.23
C ALA A 279 17.18 2.97 -2.13
N GLY A 280 16.40 3.19 -1.06
CA GLY A 280 16.76 4.07 0.05
C GLY A 280 17.17 3.27 1.29
N GLN A 281 18.28 3.64 1.95
CA GLN A 281 18.57 3.14 3.29
C GLN A 281 17.69 3.88 4.31
N SER A 282 16.81 3.16 5.00
CA SER A 282 16.18 3.71 6.20
C SER A 282 17.22 3.71 7.31
N ARG A 283 17.77 4.88 7.66
CA ARG A 283 18.43 5.04 8.96
C ARG A 283 17.39 4.79 10.03
N SER A 284 17.67 3.86 10.95
CA SER A 284 16.84 3.60 12.12
C SER A 284 16.47 4.94 12.79
N LEU A 285 15.19 5.28 12.77
CA LEU A 285 14.61 6.41 13.51
C LEU A 285 14.07 5.97 14.87
N PHE A 286 14.48 4.81 15.37
CA PHE A 286 14.19 4.38 16.72
C PHE A 286 15.51 4.13 17.46
N ARG A 287 16.03 5.21 18.06
CA ARG A 287 16.78 5.15 19.31
C ARG A 287 15.85 5.61 20.42
#